data_AF-A0AAW2FRJ8-F1
#
_entry.id   AF-A0AAW2FRJ8-F1
#
_cell.length_a   1.000
_cell.length_b   1.000
_cell.length_c   1.000
_cell.angle_alpha   90.00
_cell.angle_beta   90.00
_cell.angle_gamma   90.00
#
_symmetry.space_group_name_H-M   'P 1'
#
loop_
_entity.id
_entity.type
_entity.pdbx_description
1 polymer ?
#
loop_
_entity_poly.entity_id
_entity_poly.type
_entity_poly.pdbx_seq_one_letter_code
_entity_poly.pdbx_strand_id
1 'polypeptide(L)'
;MDNVASSPGMLARLSTLLGAPEAALRLLISILLGFPVALLHRYTLYGKDPSRQHLFFIACGLSIGYWNYDCNILHSSTAVCATYLILTILGSTGLSVIATFLFNMSYLLYGYYTTSTQDYDIKWTMPQCVLTLRLIGLAFNLWDGQKRDEDLSGSQKSVALKERPSLLEIAAYAYFPGAFLIGPQFSMRRYLDYVNGHLTERDPQTGAIVLPDCVSVGLLRAFVGFIYVAIFQIGTLYVSDQYLFDPSFQKLNLIKKCLLIGLWGRINLYKYVSVWLITEGVCITFGLTHNGKDSKGRIKWDGCANVKLRTFETTTQFNDYILSFNINTNHWCAEYIYKRLKFLGSKMYSQTFTLLFLAIWHGFHSGYYHCFFMEFIVLYFERDIAPVLQNSETVQTLLKTRWEARMLAWIFLKLYTFVFMGYCLLSFVLLSFSRYNQVYASLYYCGHVFFLSYPLLAPYLKRLLLGQRPERQRSHQE
;
A
#
# COMPACT_ATOMS: atom_id res chain seq x y z
N MET A 1 -51.69 -6.07 10.97
CA MET A 1 -51.04 -5.04 11.79
C MET A 1 -49.82 -4.57 11.03
N ASP A 2 -49.90 -3.30 10.68
CA ASP A 2 -49.19 -2.60 9.62
C ASP A 2 -47.66 -2.72 9.61
N ASN A 3 -47.14 -2.83 8.38
CA ASN A 3 -45.77 -2.56 8.00
C ASN A 3 -45.34 -1.18 8.51
N VAL A 4 -44.60 -1.13 9.61
CA VAL A 4 -43.80 0.05 9.95
C VAL A 4 -42.60 0.04 9.02
N ALA A 5 -42.76 0.68 7.85
CA ALA A 5 -41.64 1.09 7.02
C ALA A 5 -40.78 2.05 7.85
N SER A 6 -39.74 1.52 8.50
CA SER A 6 -38.74 2.34 9.16
C SER A 6 -38.17 3.30 8.13
N SER A 7 -38.36 4.60 8.35
CA SER A 7 -37.74 5.64 7.53
C SER A 7 -36.25 5.30 7.37
N PRO A 8 -35.70 5.28 6.14
CA PRO A 8 -34.29 5.00 5.95
C PRO A 8 -33.47 5.98 6.77
N GLY A 9 -32.54 5.45 7.57
CA GLY A 9 -31.67 6.25 8.43
C GLY A 9 -30.89 7.29 7.63
N MET A 10 -30.39 8.34 8.30
CA MET A 10 -29.69 9.45 7.64
C MET A 10 -28.56 8.98 6.71
N LEU A 11 -27.84 7.92 7.10
CA LEU A 11 -26.76 7.33 6.31
C LEU A 11 -27.27 6.64 5.03
N ALA A 12 -28.39 5.92 5.11
CA ALA A 12 -29.02 5.27 3.95
C ALA A 12 -29.55 6.31 2.93
N ARG A 13 -30.08 7.44 3.42
CA ARG A 13 -30.50 8.55 2.56
C ARG A 13 -29.32 9.19 1.83
N LEU A 14 -28.21 9.44 2.53
CA LEU A 14 -26.98 9.97 1.93
C LEU A 14 -26.34 8.98 0.95
N SER A 15 -26.33 7.68 1.27
CA SER A 15 -25.86 6.62 0.38
C SER A 15 -26.63 6.61 -0.94
N THR A 16 -27.96 6.72 -0.87
CA THR A 16 -28.83 6.80 -2.06
C THR A 16 -28.57 8.06 -2.88
N LEU A 17 -28.40 9.22 -2.23
CA LEU A 17 -28.16 10.50 -2.90
C LEU A 17 -26.79 10.55 -3.59
N LEU A 18 -25.77 9.94 -2.99
CA LEU A 18 -24.40 9.93 -3.52
C LEU A 18 -24.12 8.76 -4.48
N GLY A 19 -25.04 7.80 -4.60
CA GLY A 19 -24.82 6.58 -5.39
C GLY A 19 -23.65 5.73 -4.87
N ALA A 20 -23.39 5.78 -3.56
CA ALA A 20 -22.25 5.11 -2.92
C ALA A 20 -22.73 4.06 -1.91
N PRO A 21 -22.08 2.88 -1.81
CA PRO A 21 -22.45 1.87 -0.81
C PRO A 21 -22.41 2.43 0.62
N GLU A 22 -23.40 2.08 1.45
CA GLU A 22 -23.50 2.59 2.81
C GLU A 22 -22.22 2.33 3.63
N ALA A 23 -21.62 1.16 3.49
CA ALA A 23 -20.36 0.80 4.16
C ALA A 23 -19.18 1.70 3.72
N ALA A 24 -19.13 2.11 2.44
CA ALA A 24 -18.10 3.00 1.94
C ALA A 24 -18.27 4.42 2.50
N LEU A 25 -19.51 4.90 2.60
CA LEU A 25 -19.81 6.19 3.20
C LEU A 25 -19.51 6.18 4.71
N ARG A 26 -19.88 5.10 5.40
CA ARG A 26 -19.58 4.90 6.82
C ARG A 26 -18.08 4.94 7.09
N LEU A 27 -17.30 4.27 6.24
CA LEU A 27 -15.84 4.26 6.30
C LEU A 27 -15.26 5.67 6.07
N LEU A 28 -15.73 6.38 5.05
CA LEU A 28 -15.25 7.74 4.75
C LEU A 28 -15.53 8.71 5.91
N ILE A 29 -16.75 8.68 6.48
CA ILE A 29 -17.09 9.49 7.66
C ILE A 29 -16.16 9.13 8.82
N SER A 30 -15.89 7.85 9.04
CA SER A 30 -15.02 7.38 10.11
C SER A 30 -13.57 7.85 9.96
N ILE A 31 -13.06 7.90 8.73
CA ILE A 31 -11.75 8.50 8.43
C ILE A 31 -11.78 10.00 8.75
N LEU A 32 -12.83 10.71 8.36
CA LEU A 32 -12.97 12.15 8.58
C LEU A 32 -13.10 12.51 10.07
N LEU A 33 -13.73 11.65 10.89
CA LEU A 33 -13.74 11.77 12.35
C LEU A 33 -12.32 11.76 12.95
N GLY A 34 -11.34 11.23 12.22
CA GLY A 34 -9.94 11.34 12.59
C GLY A 34 -9.45 12.78 12.77
N PHE A 35 -9.97 13.76 12.02
CA PHE A 35 -9.59 15.18 12.18
C PHE A 35 -10.00 15.78 13.52
N PRO A 36 -11.29 15.77 13.93
CA PRO A 36 -11.67 16.28 15.25
C PRO A 36 -11.00 15.49 16.39
N VAL A 37 -10.81 14.18 16.25
CA VAL A 37 -10.05 13.39 17.23
C VAL A 37 -8.59 13.85 17.32
N ALA A 38 -7.95 14.12 16.18
CA ALA A 38 -6.58 14.64 16.13
C ALA A 38 -6.48 16.02 16.78
N LEU A 39 -7.41 16.93 16.51
CA LEU A 39 -7.45 18.25 17.12
C LEU A 39 -7.69 18.17 18.64
N LEU A 40 -8.60 17.29 19.08
CA LEU A 40 -8.87 17.07 20.50
C LEU A 40 -7.61 16.57 21.21
N HIS A 41 -6.95 15.52 20.70
CA HIS A 41 -5.68 15.05 21.24
C HIS A 41 -4.63 16.15 21.26
N ARG A 42 -4.48 16.86 20.14
CA ARG A 42 -3.50 17.93 19.96
C ARG A 42 -3.60 19.01 21.02
N TYR A 43 -4.81 19.50 21.31
CA TYR A 43 -4.98 20.61 22.26
C TYR A 43 -5.16 20.16 23.71
N THR A 44 -5.34 18.87 23.99
CA THR A 44 -5.63 18.39 25.36
C THR A 44 -4.61 17.41 25.93
N LEU A 45 -3.96 16.58 25.10
CA LEU A 45 -3.14 15.45 25.53
C LEU A 45 -1.75 15.42 24.90
N TYR A 46 -1.50 16.21 23.86
CA TYR A 46 -0.21 16.26 23.17
C TYR A 46 0.93 16.61 24.12
N GLY A 47 1.99 15.81 24.10
CA GLY A 47 3.16 16.00 24.97
C GLY A 47 2.90 15.78 26.46
N LYS A 48 1.70 15.32 26.86
CA LYS A 48 1.38 14.92 28.23
C LYS A 48 1.73 13.44 28.47
N ASP A 49 1.44 12.95 29.67
CA ASP A 49 1.65 11.56 30.08
C ASP A 49 1.25 10.53 28.98
N PRO A 50 2.19 9.66 28.55
CA PRO A 50 1.94 8.65 27.52
C PRO A 50 0.73 7.75 27.80
N SER A 51 0.50 7.36 29.06
CA SER A 51 -0.60 6.46 29.41
C SER A 51 -1.96 7.08 29.10
N ARG A 52 -2.13 8.38 29.37
CA ARG A 52 -3.35 9.12 29.01
C ARG A 52 -3.56 9.18 27.50
N GLN A 53 -2.49 9.35 26.74
CA GLN A 53 -2.54 9.33 25.28
C GLN A 53 -2.92 7.94 24.76
N HIS A 54 -2.33 6.87 25.31
CA HIS A 54 -2.65 5.49 24.95
C HIS A 54 -4.13 5.16 25.15
N LEU A 55 -4.66 5.47 26.34
CA LEU A 55 -6.07 5.24 26.65
C LEU A 55 -7.01 6.01 25.71
N PHE A 56 -6.68 7.27 25.40
CA PHE A 56 -7.43 8.08 24.45
C PHE A 56 -7.46 7.43 23.06
N PHE A 57 -6.30 6.99 22.54
CA PHE A 57 -6.24 6.35 21.22
C PHE A 57 -7.03 5.04 21.18
N ILE A 58 -6.92 4.20 22.22
CA ILE A 58 -7.67 2.95 22.32
C ILE A 58 -9.18 3.24 22.32
N ALA A 59 -9.64 4.16 23.17
CA ALA A 59 -11.05 4.50 23.28
C ALA A 59 -11.62 5.01 21.96
N CYS A 60 -10.94 5.96 21.30
CA CYS A 60 -11.36 6.49 20.01
C CYS A 60 -11.32 5.43 18.90
N GLY A 61 -10.24 4.66 18.80
CA GLY A 61 -10.06 3.64 17.77
C GLY A 61 -11.06 2.50 17.89
N LEU A 62 -11.32 2.01 19.11
CA LEU A 62 -12.37 1.00 19.37
C LEU A 62 -13.76 1.54 19.08
N SER A 63 -14.06 2.80 19.44
CA SER A 63 -15.36 3.40 19.15
C SER A 63 -15.61 3.53 17.65
N ILE A 64 -14.60 4.01 16.91
CA ILE A 64 -14.65 4.09 15.45
C ILE A 64 -14.76 2.69 14.83
N GLY A 65 -14.01 1.71 15.36
CA GLY A 65 -14.07 0.32 14.92
C GLY A 65 -15.45 -0.31 15.14
N TYR A 66 -16.03 -0.13 16.32
CA TYR A 66 -17.37 -0.62 16.66
C TYR A 66 -18.43 -0.02 15.74
N TRP A 67 -18.36 1.28 15.43
CA TRP A 67 -19.28 1.92 14.49
C TRP A 67 -19.26 1.26 13.09
N ASN A 68 -18.09 0.83 12.62
CA ASN A 68 -17.96 0.22 11.28
C ASN A 68 -18.29 -1.27 11.24
N TYR A 69 -18.01 -2.01 12.32
CA TYR A 69 -18.02 -3.48 12.29
C TYR A 69 -18.80 -4.13 13.44
N ASP A 70 -19.46 -3.35 14.28
CA ASP A 70 -20.15 -3.81 15.50
C ASP A 70 -19.22 -4.66 16.38
N CYS A 71 -19.74 -5.75 16.96
CA CYS A 71 -18.95 -6.68 17.77
C CYS A 71 -17.83 -7.40 17.01
N ASN A 72 -17.79 -7.35 15.67
CA ASN A 72 -16.68 -7.94 14.92
C ASN A 72 -15.34 -7.22 15.17
N ILE A 73 -15.36 -6.02 15.77
CA ILE A 73 -14.13 -5.35 16.23
C ILE A 73 -13.33 -6.23 17.21
N LEU A 74 -13.99 -7.11 17.96
CA LEU A 74 -13.36 -8.04 18.91
C LEU A 74 -12.36 -8.98 18.25
N HIS A 75 -12.48 -9.23 16.94
CA HIS A 75 -11.48 -10.01 16.21
C HIS A 75 -10.10 -9.32 16.24
N SER A 76 -10.05 -8.00 16.05
CA SER A 76 -8.81 -7.25 16.13
C SER A 76 -8.24 -7.22 17.56
N SER A 77 -9.10 -7.17 18.57
CA SER A 77 -8.69 -7.21 19.99
C SER A 77 -8.10 -8.58 20.35
N THR A 78 -8.71 -9.64 19.83
CA THR A 78 -8.19 -11.01 19.95
C THR A 78 -6.79 -11.11 19.36
N ALA A 79 -6.56 -10.53 18.18
CA ALA A 79 -5.24 -10.56 17.55
C ALA A 79 -4.17 -9.81 18.35
N VAL A 80 -4.51 -8.65 18.93
CA VAL A 80 -3.63 -7.87 19.82
C VAL A 80 -3.29 -8.67 21.08
N CYS A 81 -4.30 -9.21 21.77
CA CYS A 81 -4.11 -9.97 23.00
C CYS A 81 -3.29 -11.25 22.75
N ALA A 82 -3.61 -12.02 21.70
CA ALA A 82 -2.87 -13.22 21.34
C ALA A 82 -1.41 -12.92 21.00
N THR A 83 -1.14 -11.86 20.23
CA THR A 83 0.23 -11.45 19.93
C THR A 83 0.99 -11.04 21.20
N TYR A 84 0.36 -10.28 22.10
CA TYR A 84 0.97 -9.92 23.37
C TYR A 84 1.32 -11.16 24.21
N LEU A 85 0.41 -12.14 24.30
CA LEU A 85 0.65 -13.40 25.00
C LEU A 85 1.81 -14.18 24.39
N ILE A 86 1.86 -14.32 23.06
CA ILE A 86 2.97 -14.97 22.35
C ILE A 86 4.31 -14.30 22.72
N LEU A 87 4.38 -12.96 22.64
CA LEU A 87 5.59 -12.20 22.98
C LEU A 87 5.94 -12.25 24.47
N THR A 88 4.96 -12.45 25.34
CA THR A 88 5.18 -12.63 26.79
C THR A 88 5.77 -14.00 27.09
N ILE A 89 5.21 -15.05 26.51
CA ILE A 89 5.56 -16.45 26.82
C ILE A 89 6.87 -16.85 26.13
N LEU A 90 7.06 -16.47 24.87
CA LEU A 90 8.20 -16.89 24.05
C LEU A 90 9.34 -15.86 24.02
N GLY A 91 9.13 -14.69 24.63
CA GLY A 91 10.08 -13.59 24.66
C GLY A 91 10.44 -13.02 23.28
N SER A 92 11.57 -12.30 23.21
CA SER A 92 12.07 -11.64 21.99
C SER A 92 12.90 -12.59 21.11
N THR A 93 12.38 -13.80 20.85
CA THR A 93 13.11 -14.87 20.14
C THR A 93 12.65 -15.04 18.69
N GLY A 94 13.42 -15.78 17.87
CA GLY A 94 12.99 -16.16 16.53
C GLY A 94 11.72 -17.01 16.52
N LEU A 95 11.47 -17.79 17.59
CA LEU A 95 10.26 -18.58 17.73
C LEU A 95 9.01 -17.71 17.91
N SER A 96 9.11 -16.59 18.65
CA SER A 96 7.99 -15.67 18.81
C SER A 96 7.62 -14.97 17.50
N VAL A 97 8.60 -14.70 16.63
CA VAL A 97 8.37 -14.22 15.26
C VAL A 97 7.58 -15.25 14.46
N ILE A 98 8.01 -16.51 14.44
CA ILE A 98 7.33 -17.58 13.69
C ILE A 98 5.89 -17.76 14.21
N ALA A 99 5.70 -17.87 15.53
CA ALA A 99 4.39 -18.03 16.13
C ALA A 99 3.46 -16.83 15.83
N THR A 100 3.97 -15.60 15.96
CA THR A 100 3.20 -14.37 15.64
C THR A 100 2.82 -14.32 14.16
N PHE A 101 3.74 -14.70 13.27
CA PHE A 101 3.51 -14.75 11.83
C PHE A 101 2.41 -15.77 11.49
N LEU A 102 2.56 -17.01 11.94
CA LEU A 102 1.59 -18.07 11.68
C LEU A 102 0.21 -17.74 12.24
N PHE A 103 0.14 -17.26 13.47
CA PHE A 103 -1.13 -16.88 14.09
C PHE A 103 -1.82 -15.76 13.32
N ASN A 104 -1.16 -14.61 13.10
CA ASN A 104 -1.82 -13.46 12.48
C ASN A 104 -2.19 -13.72 11.01
N MET A 105 -1.34 -14.41 10.25
CA MET A 105 -1.67 -14.79 8.88
C MET A 105 -2.83 -15.79 8.84
N SER A 106 -2.80 -16.86 9.66
CA SER A 106 -3.88 -17.85 9.69
C SER A 106 -5.21 -17.23 10.11
N TYR A 107 -5.17 -16.32 11.09
CA TYR A 107 -6.35 -15.63 11.58
C TYR A 107 -6.96 -14.67 10.54
N LEU A 108 -6.12 -13.92 9.82
CA LEU A 108 -6.56 -13.08 8.69
C LEU A 108 -7.18 -13.93 7.58
N LEU A 109 -6.51 -15.03 7.20
CA LEU A 109 -6.99 -15.95 6.17
C LEU A 109 -8.31 -16.60 6.58
N TYR A 110 -8.46 -17.02 7.84
CA TYR A 110 -9.74 -17.51 8.37
C TYR A 110 -10.84 -16.45 8.25
N GLY A 111 -10.52 -15.18 8.52
CA GLY A 111 -11.43 -14.06 8.30
C GLY A 111 -11.88 -13.94 6.84
N TYR A 112 -10.96 -14.02 5.89
CA TYR A 112 -11.32 -14.03 4.46
C TYR A 112 -12.15 -15.25 4.09
N TYR A 113 -11.79 -16.45 4.55
CA TYR A 113 -12.54 -17.67 4.24
C TYR A 113 -14.00 -17.60 4.70
N THR A 114 -14.23 -17.02 5.87
CA THR A 114 -15.58 -16.94 6.47
C THR A 114 -16.40 -15.75 5.97
N THR A 115 -15.75 -14.71 5.46
CA THR A 115 -16.44 -13.44 5.17
C THR A 115 -16.30 -12.93 3.74
N SER A 116 -15.34 -13.36 2.93
CA SER A 116 -15.15 -12.83 1.57
C SER A 116 -16.28 -13.22 0.61
N THR A 117 -16.73 -12.25 -0.20
CA THR A 117 -17.67 -12.44 -1.31
C THR A 117 -16.97 -12.24 -2.66
N GLN A 118 -17.71 -12.31 -3.76
CA GLN A 118 -17.18 -12.09 -5.11
C GLN A 118 -17.03 -10.60 -5.48
N ASP A 119 -17.40 -9.70 -4.57
CA ASP A 119 -17.30 -8.26 -4.74
C ASP A 119 -16.41 -7.64 -3.65
N TYR A 120 -16.07 -6.36 -3.82
CA TYR A 120 -15.22 -5.66 -2.86
C TYR A 120 -15.97 -5.40 -1.54
N ASP A 121 -15.53 -6.09 -0.49
CA ASP A 121 -16.15 -6.08 0.82
C ASP A 121 -15.44 -5.14 1.81
N ILE A 122 -16.22 -4.27 2.46
CA ILE A 122 -15.75 -3.47 3.61
C ILE A 122 -16.17 -4.18 4.88
N LYS A 123 -15.28 -5.03 5.41
CA LYS A 123 -15.51 -5.89 6.58
C LYS A 123 -14.40 -5.72 7.61
N TRP A 124 -14.55 -6.35 8.78
CA TRP A 124 -13.55 -6.30 9.86
C TRP A 124 -12.16 -6.81 9.42
N THR A 125 -12.09 -7.60 8.35
CA THR A 125 -10.84 -8.07 7.74
C THR A 125 -10.01 -6.94 7.11
N MET A 126 -10.62 -5.81 6.74
CA MET A 126 -9.93 -4.66 6.15
C MET A 126 -8.94 -3.99 7.14
N PRO A 127 -9.34 -3.56 8.36
CA PRO A 127 -8.34 -3.12 9.35
C PRO A 127 -7.44 -4.26 9.82
N GLN A 128 -7.95 -5.50 9.86
CA GLN A 128 -7.17 -6.67 10.28
C GLN A 128 -5.98 -6.93 9.34
N CYS A 129 -6.09 -6.68 8.04
CA CYS A 129 -5.00 -6.95 7.11
C CYS A 129 -3.80 -6.03 7.38
N VAL A 130 -4.03 -4.75 7.69
CA VAL A 130 -2.98 -3.80 8.09
C VAL A 130 -2.44 -4.15 9.48
N LEU A 131 -3.33 -4.50 10.42
CA LEU A 131 -2.95 -4.89 11.78
C LEU A 131 -2.06 -6.15 11.79
N THR A 132 -2.33 -7.10 10.91
CA THR A 132 -1.51 -8.31 10.72
C THR A 132 -0.05 -7.95 10.42
N LEU A 133 0.19 -7.02 9.50
CA LEU A 133 1.55 -6.55 9.18
C LEU A 133 2.19 -5.81 10.37
N ARG A 134 1.41 -5.01 11.11
CA ARG A 134 1.89 -4.30 12.31
C ARG A 134 2.35 -5.26 13.40
N LEU A 135 1.54 -6.27 13.72
CA LEU A 135 1.82 -7.23 14.79
C LEU A 135 2.98 -8.17 14.43
N ILE A 136 3.07 -8.61 13.17
CA ILE A 136 4.24 -9.37 12.69
C ILE A 136 5.50 -8.50 12.72
N GLY A 137 5.41 -7.25 12.25
CA GLY A 137 6.52 -6.30 12.28
C GLY A 137 7.03 -6.04 13.69
N LEU A 138 6.13 -5.94 14.68
CA LEU A 138 6.48 -5.79 16.09
C LEU A 138 7.34 -6.97 16.59
N ALA A 139 6.95 -8.20 16.30
CA ALA A 139 7.74 -9.38 16.71
C ALA A 139 9.14 -9.36 16.07
N PHE A 140 9.24 -9.02 14.79
CA PHE A 140 10.54 -8.86 14.12
C PHE A 140 11.39 -7.75 14.74
N ASN A 141 10.79 -6.61 15.10
CA ASN A 141 11.51 -5.48 15.71
C ASN A 141 12.07 -5.83 17.09
N LEU A 142 11.33 -6.62 17.88
CA LEU A 142 11.80 -7.12 19.17
C LEU A 142 12.94 -8.12 19.01
N TRP A 143 12.81 -9.06 18.08
CA TRP A 143 13.86 -10.04 17.81
C TRP A 143 15.14 -9.39 17.27
N ASP A 144 15.01 -8.41 16.37
CA ASP A 144 16.17 -7.64 15.89
C ASP A 144 16.79 -6.80 17.01
N GLY A 145 16.00 -6.32 17.99
CA GLY A 145 16.53 -5.62 19.17
C GLY A 145 17.50 -6.44 20.02
N GLN A 146 17.41 -7.77 19.98
CA GLN A 146 18.31 -8.67 20.71
C GLN A 146 19.65 -8.91 20.00
N LYS A 147 19.79 -8.47 18.75
CA LYS A 147 21.02 -8.61 17.97
C LYS A 147 21.95 -7.45 18.26
N ARG A 148 23.25 -7.66 17.97
CA ARG A 148 24.25 -6.58 18.03
C ARG A 148 23.99 -5.62 16.89
N ASP A 149 24.24 -4.34 17.12
CA ASP A 149 23.97 -3.31 16.14
C ASP A 149 24.78 -3.50 14.85
N GLU A 150 25.97 -4.11 14.91
CA GLU A 150 26.79 -4.44 13.73
C GLU A 150 26.12 -5.45 12.78
N ASP A 151 25.26 -6.33 13.32
CA ASP A 151 24.58 -7.38 12.57
C ASP A 151 23.28 -6.86 11.90
N LEU A 152 22.89 -5.61 12.17
CA LEU A 152 21.65 -4.99 11.70
C LEU A 152 21.92 -4.02 10.54
N SER A 153 21.06 -4.05 9.53
CA SER A 153 21.02 -2.99 8.51
C SER A 153 20.53 -1.66 9.10
N GLY A 154 20.86 -0.54 8.47
CA GLY A 154 20.45 0.79 8.96
C GLY A 154 18.93 0.94 9.15
N SER A 155 18.13 0.33 8.26
CA SER A 155 16.67 0.32 8.38
C SER A 155 16.17 -0.53 9.54
N GLN A 156 16.85 -1.63 9.89
CA GLN A 156 16.50 -2.44 11.06
C GLN A 156 16.86 -1.72 12.36
N LYS A 157 18.03 -1.08 12.43
CA LYS A 157 18.46 -0.33 13.62
C LYS A 157 17.46 0.75 14.00
N SER A 158 16.91 1.47 13.01
CA SER A 158 15.99 2.58 13.26
C SER A 158 14.62 2.16 13.80
N VAL A 159 14.26 0.87 13.72
CA VAL A 159 12.97 0.36 14.21
C VAL A 159 13.11 -0.74 15.26
N ALA A 160 14.33 -1.17 15.58
CA ALA A 160 14.59 -2.21 16.57
C ALA A 160 14.09 -1.80 17.96
N LEU A 161 13.50 -2.75 18.68
CA LEU A 161 12.96 -2.56 20.02
C LEU A 161 13.75 -3.42 21.00
N LYS A 162 14.48 -2.77 21.91
CA LYS A 162 15.28 -3.46 22.94
C LYS A 162 14.38 -4.11 24.00
N GLU A 163 13.26 -3.45 24.30
CA GLU A 163 12.29 -3.89 25.30
C GLU A 163 10.92 -4.11 24.67
N ARG A 164 10.18 -5.06 25.25
CA ARG A 164 8.83 -5.42 24.83
C ARG A 164 7.84 -4.35 25.30
N PRO A 165 7.05 -3.73 24.38
CA PRO A 165 5.99 -2.82 24.78
C PRO A 165 4.93 -3.51 25.63
N SER A 166 4.34 -2.75 26.54
CA SER A 166 3.18 -3.14 27.34
C SER A 166 1.95 -3.41 26.47
N LEU A 167 0.97 -4.15 27.02
CA LEU A 167 -0.30 -4.38 26.32
C LEU A 167 -1.01 -3.06 25.99
N LEU A 168 -0.90 -2.06 26.87
CA LEU A 168 -1.46 -0.72 26.68
C LEU A 168 -0.86 -0.04 25.45
N GLU A 169 0.47 -0.08 25.30
CA GLU A 169 1.16 0.50 24.15
C GLU A 169 0.82 -0.22 22.84
N ILE A 170 0.79 -1.56 22.84
CA ILE A 170 0.43 -2.35 21.65
C ILE A 170 -1.02 -2.09 21.25
N ALA A 171 -1.94 -2.04 22.21
CA ALA A 171 -3.35 -1.75 21.94
C ALA A 171 -3.50 -0.34 21.35
N ALA A 172 -2.83 0.66 21.91
CA ALA A 172 -2.91 2.03 21.41
C ALA A 172 -2.23 2.22 20.04
N TYR A 173 -1.19 1.45 19.74
CA TYR A 173 -0.60 1.34 18.42
C TYR A 173 -1.54 0.68 17.39
N ALA A 174 -2.20 -0.40 17.79
CA ALA A 174 -3.18 -1.10 16.95
C ALA A 174 -4.37 -0.19 16.62
N TYR A 175 -4.93 0.47 17.65
CA TYR A 175 -6.12 1.30 17.57
C TYR A 175 -5.85 2.79 17.36
N PHE A 176 -4.67 3.16 16.85
CA PHE A 176 -4.37 4.56 16.57
C PHE A 176 -5.43 5.14 15.61
N PRO A 177 -6.25 6.14 16.03
CA PRO A 177 -7.47 6.52 15.32
C PRO A 177 -7.22 7.00 13.88
N GLY A 178 -6.08 7.65 13.65
CA GLY A 178 -5.72 8.17 12.34
C GLY A 178 -5.31 7.11 11.32
N ALA A 179 -5.10 5.85 11.72
CA ALA A 179 -4.54 4.84 10.82
C ALA A 179 -5.03 3.40 11.05
N PHE A 180 -5.96 3.17 11.98
CA PHE A 180 -6.46 1.84 12.30
C PHE A 180 -7.27 1.23 11.15
N LEU A 181 -8.13 2.01 10.48
CA LEU A 181 -9.09 1.48 9.51
C LEU A 181 -8.45 0.99 8.20
N ILE A 182 -7.60 1.80 7.59
CA ILE A 182 -7.06 1.56 6.24
C ILE A 182 -5.55 1.80 6.11
N GLY A 183 -4.85 1.91 7.25
CA GLY A 183 -3.46 2.37 7.30
C GLY A 183 -3.36 3.90 7.36
N PRO A 184 -2.17 4.49 7.16
CA PRO A 184 -0.93 3.85 6.70
C PRO A 184 -0.34 2.83 7.70
N GLN A 185 0.48 1.93 7.18
CA GLN A 185 1.32 1.04 7.99
C GLN A 185 2.52 1.85 8.52
N PHE A 186 2.88 1.69 9.79
CA PHE A 186 4.09 2.27 10.39
C PHE A 186 4.61 1.36 11.49
N SER A 187 5.88 1.52 11.90
CA SER A 187 6.50 0.71 12.95
C SER A 187 6.03 1.11 14.35
N MET A 188 6.07 0.15 15.28
CA MET A 188 5.85 0.41 16.70
C MET A 188 6.86 1.42 17.25
N ARG A 189 8.10 1.41 16.77
CA ARG A 189 9.11 2.41 17.17
C ARG A 189 8.66 3.84 16.86
N ARG A 190 8.13 4.09 15.65
CA ARG A 190 7.59 5.40 15.27
C ARG A 190 6.42 5.81 16.17
N TYR A 191 5.54 4.87 16.51
CA TYR A 191 4.45 5.13 17.44
C TYR A 191 4.95 5.59 18.81
N LEU A 192 5.91 4.86 19.39
CA LEU A 192 6.48 5.21 20.68
C LEU A 192 7.23 6.55 20.63
N ASP A 193 8.01 6.79 19.58
CA ASP A 193 8.70 8.08 19.39
C ASP A 193 7.71 9.24 19.24
N TYR A 194 6.54 9.01 18.66
CA TYR A 194 5.47 10.01 18.58
C TYR A 194 4.89 10.32 19.97
N VAL A 195 4.44 9.31 20.71
CA VAL A 195 3.78 9.51 22.01
C VAL A 195 4.74 10.13 23.05
N ASN A 196 6.02 9.76 23.00
CA ASN A 196 7.06 10.30 23.88
C ASN A 196 7.58 11.68 23.43
N GLY A 197 7.07 12.25 22.33
CA GLY A 197 7.49 13.58 21.85
C GLY A 197 8.90 13.62 21.27
N HIS A 198 9.42 12.50 20.76
CA HIS A 198 10.69 12.46 20.03
C HIS A 198 10.55 12.92 18.58
N LEU A 199 9.33 12.95 18.05
CA LEU A 199 9.03 13.47 16.70
C LEU A 199 8.75 14.97 16.67
N THR A 200 8.91 15.67 17.80
CA THR A 200 8.57 17.09 17.95
C THR A 200 9.77 17.93 18.29
N GLU A 201 9.72 19.20 17.91
CA GLU A 201 10.69 20.18 18.37
C GLU A 201 10.39 20.57 19.82
N ARG A 202 11.47 20.79 20.57
CA ARG A 202 11.39 21.33 21.93
C ARG A 202 11.89 22.76 21.90
N ASP A 203 11.20 23.63 22.63
CA ASP A 203 11.60 25.01 22.81
C ASP A 203 12.98 25.04 23.50
N PRO A 204 13.99 25.72 22.93
CA PRO A 204 15.35 25.71 23.47
C PRO A 204 15.49 26.35 24.86
N GLN A 205 14.57 27.25 25.23
CA GLN A 205 14.63 28.00 26.49
C GLN A 205 13.84 27.30 27.60
N THR A 206 12.68 26.76 27.27
CA THR A 206 11.75 26.17 28.25
C THR A 206 11.76 24.63 28.25
N GLY A 207 12.33 24.00 27.23
CA GLY A 207 12.31 22.54 27.03
C GLY A 207 10.92 21.97 26.70
N ALA A 208 9.91 22.83 26.60
CA ALA A 208 8.53 22.45 26.34
C ALA A 208 8.35 21.95 24.91
N ILE A 209 7.42 21.01 24.72
CA ILE A 209 7.09 20.50 23.38
C ILE A 209 6.36 21.60 22.60
N VAL A 210 6.90 21.95 21.44
CA VAL A 210 6.27 22.91 20.52
C VAL A 210 5.24 22.18 19.67
N LEU A 211 4.00 22.67 19.70
CA LEU A 211 2.92 22.16 18.86
C LEU A 211 3.26 22.37 17.38
N PRO A 212 3.45 21.32 16.58
CA PRO A 212 3.95 21.47 15.22
C PRO A 212 2.88 22.04 14.30
N ASP A 213 3.17 23.06 13.49
CA ASP A 213 2.20 23.64 12.55
C ASP A 213 1.93 22.69 11.35
N CYS A 214 1.03 21.74 11.57
CA CYS A 214 0.72 20.64 10.66
C CYS A 214 -0.76 20.57 10.25
N VAL A 215 -1.63 21.36 10.88
CA VAL A 215 -3.08 21.29 10.65
C VAL A 215 -3.42 21.69 9.22
N SER A 216 -2.88 22.82 8.76
CA SER A 216 -3.06 23.31 7.38
C SER A 216 -2.53 22.33 6.34
N VAL A 217 -1.37 21.71 6.61
CA VAL A 217 -0.76 20.68 5.75
C VAL A 217 -1.65 19.43 5.67
N GLY A 218 -2.18 18.98 6.81
CA GLY A 218 -3.07 17.83 6.87
C GLY A 218 -4.40 18.06 6.12
N LEU A 219 -5.00 19.24 6.30
CA LEU A 219 -6.22 19.64 5.58
C LEU A 219 -5.97 19.76 4.07
N LEU A 220 -4.85 20.34 3.66
CA LEU A 220 -4.49 20.43 2.24
C LEU A 220 -4.29 19.03 1.64
N ARG A 221 -3.65 18.10 2.38
CA ARG A 221 -3.47 16.72 1.93
C ARG A 221 -4.82 16.01 1.74
N ALA A 222 -5.76 16.18 2.66
CA ALA A 222 -7.10 15.63 2.53
C ALA A 222 -7.92 16.28 1.41
N PHE A 223 -7.77 17.60 1.19
CA PHE A 223 -8.40 18.29 0.05
C PHE A 223 -7.99 17.67 -1.28
N VAL A 224 -6.69 17.37 -1.47
CA VAL A 224 -6.23 16.62 -2.64
C VAL A 224 -6.88 15.23 -2.71
N GLY A 225 -7.05 14.55 -1.57
CA GLY A 225 -7.81 13.29 -1.49
C GLY A 225 -9.24 13.41 -2.03
N PHE A 226 -9.96 14.47 -1.65
CA PHE A 226 -11.32 14.75 -2.15
C PHE A 226 -11.36 15.04 -3.66
N ILE A 227 -10.35 15.69 -4.22
CA ILE A 227 -10.22 15.84 -5.68
C ILE A 227 -10.18 14.45 -6.35
N TYR A 228 -9.40 13.52 -5.79
CA TYR A 228 -9.34 12.14 -6.31
C TYR A 228 -10.65 11.36 -6.10
N VAL A 229 -11.40 11.62 -5.02
CA VAL A 229 -12.78 11.08 -4.86
C VAL A 229 -13.67 11.56 -6.01
N ALA A 230 -13.64 12.86 -6.32
CA ALA A 230 -14.45 13.41 -7.40
C ALA A 230 -14.06 12.82 -8.76
N ILE A 231 -12.76 12.71 -9.06
CA ILE A 231 -12.27 12.08 -10.29
C ILE A 231 -12.69 10.61 -10.37
N PHE A 232 -12.59 9.86 -9.26
CA PHE A 232 -13.05 8.47 -9.19
C PHE A 232 -14.55 8.38 -9.49
N GLN A 233 -15.38 9.17 -8.79
CA GLN A 233 -16.83 9.14 -8.95
C GLN A 233 -17.23 9.46 -10.39
N ILE A 234 -16.69 10.54 -10.97
CA ILE A 234 -16.95 10.92 -12.37
C ILE A 234 -16.45 9.83 -13.32
N GLY A 235 -15.23 9.31 -13.10
CA GLY A 235 -14.65 8.28 -13.94
C GLY A 235 -15.47 6.99 -13.98
N THR A 236 -16.02 6.56 -12.85
CA THR A 236 -16.87 5.35 -12.78
C THR A 236 -18.18 5.45 -13.55
N LEU A 237 -18.66 6.67 -13.86
CA LEU A 237 -19.83 6.87 -14.73
C LEU A 237 -19.54 6.48 -16.19
N TYR A 238 -18.28 6.56 -16.61
CA TYR A 238 -17.87 6.28 -17.99
C TYR A 238 -17.21 4.90 -18.14
N VAL A 239 -16.43 4.47 -17.15
CA VAL A 239 -15.68 3.21 -17.17
C VAL A 239 -15.89 2.44 -15.87
N SER A 240 -17.10 1.94 -15.68
CA SER A 240 -17.43 1.05 -14.55
C SER A 240 -16.86 -0.35 -14.75
N ASP A 241 -16.79 -1.14 -13.68
CA ASP A 241 -16.40 -2.55 -13.78
C ASP A 241 -17.37 -3.37 -14.66
N GLN A 242 -18.65 -3.00 -14.66
CA GLN A 242 -19.70 -3.64 -15.46
C GLN A 242 -19.54 -3.35 -16.96
N TYR A 243 -19.09 -2.15 -17.31
CA TYR A 243 -18.91 -1.73 -18.71
C TYR A 243 -17.97 -2.67 -19.49
N LEU A 244 -17.01 -3.30 -18.83
CA LEU A 244 -16.09 -4.26 -19.46
C LEU A 244 -16.80 -5.52 -20.00
N PHE A 245 -17.98 -5.82 -19.50
CA PHE A 245 -18.81 -6.96 -19.91
C PHE A 245 -19.88 -6.57 -20.94
N ASP A 246 -20.07 -5.28 -21.20
CA ASP A 246 -21.11 -4.82 -22.11
C ASP A 246 -20.80 -5.17 -23.58
N PRO A 247 -21.82 -5.48 -24.39
CA PRO A 247 -21.65 -5.69 -25.83
C PRO A 247 -21.01 -4.49 -26.54
N SER A 248 -21.20 -3.28 -26.02
CA SER A 248 -20.63 -2.04 -26.55
C SER A 248 -19.10 -2.04 -26.44
N PHE A 249 -18.54 -2.47 -25.30
CA PHE A 249 -17.10 -2.66 -25.11
C PHE A 249 -16.57 -3.77 -26.02
N GLN A 250 -17.30 -4.88 -26.14
CA GLN A 250 -16.87 -6.02 -26.95
C GLN A 250 -16.71 -5.70 -28.44
N LYS A 251 -17.56 -4.79 -28.97
CA LYS A 251 -17.51 -4.31 -30.37
C LYS A 251 -16.34 -3.37 -30.67
N LEU A 252 -15.62 -2.87 -29.66
CA LEU A 252 -14.49 -1.97 -29.88
C LEU A 252 -13.29 -2.71 -30.48
N ASN A 253 -12.48 -1.99 -31.25
CA ASN A 253 -11.20 -2.52 -31.71
C ASN A 253 -10.20 -2.65 -30.55
N LEU A 254 -9.14 -3.45 -30.76
CA LEU A 254 -8.17 -3.78 -29.72
C LEU A 254 -7.49 -2.53 -29.11
N ILE A 255 -7.12 -1.54 -29.93
CA ILE A 255 -6.46 -0.32 -29.44
C ILE A 255 -7.39 0.44 -28.50
N LYS A 256 -8.66 0.62 -28.87
CA LYS A 256 -9.66 1.28 -28.03
C LYS A 256 -9.88 0.52 -26.72
N LYS A 257 -9.97 -0.81 -26.77
CA LYS A 257 -10.09 -1.65 -25.56
C LYS A 257 -8.88 -1.47 -24.63
N CYS A 258 -7.66 -1.50 -25.17
CA CYS A 258 -6.44 -1.30 -24.39
C CYS A 258 -6.39 0.08 -23.72
N LEU A 259 -6.73 1.16 -24.44
CA LEU A 259 -6.77 2.51 -23.87
C LEU A 259 -7.84 2.65 -22.79
N LEU A 260 -9.03 2.07 -23.00
CA LEU A 260 -10.11 2.07 -22.02
C LEU A 260 -9.76 1.28 -20.76
N ILE A 261 -9.05 0.15 -20.89
CA ILE A 261 -8.57 -0.60 -19.72
C ILE A 261 -7.51 0.18 -18.95
N GLY A 262 -6.62 0.88 -19.65
CA GLY A 262 -5.67 1.78 -18.98
C GLY A 262 -6.39 2.87 -18.17
N LEU A 263 -7.44 3.46 -18.76
CA LEU A 263 -8.28 4.46 -18.07
C LEU A 263 -9.04 3.84 -16.89
N TRP A 264 -9.74 2.73 -17.11
CA TRP A 264 -10.46 1.98 -16.09
C TRP A 264 -9.55 1.62 -14.91
N GLY A 265 -8.34 1.12 -15.18
CA GLY A 265 -7.36 0.76 -14.17
C GLY A 265 -6.91 1.97 -13.35
N ARG A 266 -6.66 3.10 -14.00
CA ARG A 266 -6.31 4.35 -13.33
C ARG A 266 -7.43 4.84 -12.41
N ILE A 267 -8.67 4.86 -12.91
CA ILE A 267 -9.85 5.21 -12.11
C ILE A 267 -9.98 4.26 -10.90
N ASN A 268 -9.82 2.96 -11.10
CA ASN A 268 -9.88 1.98 -10.01
C ASN A 268 -8.80 2.18 -8.95
N LEU A 269 -7.60 2.68 -9.30
CA LEU A 269 -6.59 3.03 -8.31
C LEU A 269 -6.94 4.30 -7.52
N TYR A 270 -7.65 5.26 -8.11
CA TYR A 270 -8.01 6.51 -7.46
C TYR A 270 -8.93 6.34 -6.25
N LYS A 271 -9.70 5.25 -6.18
CA LYS A 271 -10.46 4.92 -4.96
C LYS A 271 -9.55 4.66 -3.75
N TYR A 272 -8.39 4.04 -3.96
CA TYR A 272 -7.41 3.80 -2.89
C TYR A 272 -6.56 5.04 -2.61
N VAL A 273 -6.11 5.72 -3.66
CA VAL A 273 -5.33 6.95 -3.53
C VAL A 273 -6.10 8.00 -2.74
N SER A 274 -7.38 8.20 -3.04
CA SER A 274 -8.21 9.20 -2.36
C SER A 274 -8.31 8.95 -0.85
N VAL A 275 -8.71 7.75 -0.43
CA VAL A 275 -8.85 7.42 0.99
C VAL A 275 -7.52 7.44 1.74
N TRP A 276 -6.41 7.04 1.10
CA TRP A 276 -5.08 7.15 1.69
C TRP A 276 -4.65 8.61 1.85
N LEU A 277 -4.91 9.49 0.88
CA LEU A 277 -4.58 10.91 1.00
C LEU A 277 -5.34 11.59 2.14
N ILE A 278 -6.64 11.29 2.30
CA ILE A 278 -7.44 11.81 3.42
C ILE A 278 -6.88 11.32 4.75
N THR A 279 -6.55 10.03 4.83
CA THR A 279 -6.03 9.41 6.06
C THR A 279 -4.61 9.88 6.40
N GLU A 280 -3.77 10.09 5.39
CA GLU A 280 -2.50 10.78 5.55
C GLU A 280 -2.71 12.19 6.12
N GLY A 281 -3.71 12.93 5.63
CA GLY A 281 -4.10 14.22 6.18
C GLY A 281 -4.39 14.18 7.68
N VAL A 282 -5.15 13.18 8.13
CA VAL A 282 -5.42 12.93 9.56
C VAL A 282 -4.13 12.64 10.33
N CYS A 283 -3.29 11.73 9.83
CA CYS A 283 -2.02 11.39 10.47
C CYS A 283 -1.07 12.59 10.56
N ILE A 284 -1.07 13.47 9.54
CA ILE A 284 -0.31 14.72 9.54
C ILE A 284 -0.83 15.64 10.65
N THR A 285 -2.15 15.79 10.79
CA THR A 285 -2.77 16.62 11.85
C THR A 285 -2.44 16.11 13.25
N PHE A 286 -2.31 14.79 13.45
CA PHE A 286 -1.78 14.23 14.70
C PHE A 286 -0.30 14.59 14.94
N GLY A 287 0.48 14.85 13.89
CA GLY A 287 1.93 15.05 13.94
C GLY A 287 2.75 13.76 13.82
N LEU A 288 2.11 12.60 13.68
CA LEU A 288 2.77 11.28 13.60
C LEU A 288 3.73 11.16 12.39
N THR A 289 3.44 11.91 11.32
CA THR A 289 4.17 11.81 10.05
C THR A 289 5.41 12.70 9.96
N HIS A 290 5.78 13.39 11.05
CA HIS A 290 7.00 14.18 11.08
C HIS A 290 8.22 13.32 10.74
N ASN A 291 9.07 13.82 9.84
CA ASN A 291 10.21 13.08 9.30
C ASN A 291 11.46 13.96 9.10
N GLY A 292 11.65 14.93 10.02
CA GLY A 292 12.74 15.89 9.98
C GLY A 292 12.51 17.02 8.98
N LYS A 293 13.58 17.75 8.64
CA LYS A 293 13.53 18.90 7.72
C LYS A 293 14.16 18.56 6.37
N ASP A 294 13.70 19.24 5.31
CA ASP A 294 14.34 19.21 3.99
C ASP A 294 15.58 20.12 3.95
N SER A 295 16.30 20.12 2.83
CA SER A 295 17.48 20.98 2.62
C SER A 295 17.18 22.49 2.69
N LYS A 296 15.90 22.88 2.65
CA LYS A 296 15.43 24.26 2.79
C LYS A 296 14.92 24.55 4.21
N GLY A 297 15.11 23.64 5.16
CA GLY A 297 14.67 23.79 6.54
C GLY A 297 13.17 23.57 6.79
N ARG A 298 12.41 23.14 5.77
CA ARG A 298 10.96 22.91 5.91
C ARG A 298 10.70 21.51 6.46
N ILE A 299 9.74 21.41 7.37
CA ILE A 299 9.36 20.12 7.96
C ILE A 299 8.78 19.19 6.88
N LYS A 300 9.25 17.94 6.87
CA LYS A 300 8.72 16.87 6.03
C LYS A 300 7.64 16.11 6.79
N TRP A 301 6.46 16.03 6.17
CA TRP A 301 5.28 15.35 6.68
C TRP A 301 5.02 14.01 5.96
N ASP A 302 6.09 13.33 5.54
CA ASP A 302 6.06 12.14 4.69
C ASP A 302 6.38 10.83 5.44
N GLY A 303 6.50 10.86 6.77
CA GLY A 303 6.91 9.71 7.59
C GLY A 303 5.91 8.54 7.60
N CYS A 304 4.68 8.76 7.13
CA CYS A 304 3.69 7.72 6.86
C CYS A 304 3.03 7.89 5.48
N ALA A 305 3.70 8.52 4.52
CA ALA A 305 3.14 8.70 3.18
C ALA A 305 2.95 7.34 2.49
N ASN A 306 1.72 7.05 2.07
CA ASN A 306 1.35 5.87 1.30
C ASN A 306 1.37 6.14 -0.21
N VAL A 307 1.25 7.42 -0.63
CA VAL A 307 1.27 7.79 -2.05
C VAL A 307 2.20 8.96 -2.38
N LYS A 308 3.11 8.79 -3.34
CA LYS A 308 3.89 9.86 -3.97
C LYS A 308 3.23 10.31 -5.26
N LEU A 309 2.27 11.23 -5.16
CA LEU A 309 1.40 11.63 -6.28
C LEU A 309 2.14 12.02 -7.56
N ARG A 310 3.19 12.84 -7.45
CA ARG A 310 3.94 13.26 -8.64
C ARG A 310 4.52 12.06 -9.39
N THR A 311 5.23 11.17 -8.69
CA THR A 311 5.80 9.94 -9.28
C THR A 311 4.71 9.03 -9.83
N PHE A 312 3.61 8.86 -9.09
CA PHE A 312 2.47 8.03 -9.50
C PHE A 312 1.76 8.54 -10.77
N GLU A 313 1.62 9.86 -10.92
CA GLU A 313 0.97 10.48 -12.08
C GLU A 313 1.91 10.60 -13.27
N THR A 314 3.22 10.77 -13.07
CA THR A 314 4.19 10.97 -14.16
C THR A 314 5.01 9.72 -14.52
N THR A 315 4.77 8.57 -13.89
CA THR A 315 5.54 7.34 -14.14
C THR A 315 5.57 6.91 -15.61
N THR A 316 6.73 6.42 -16.03
CA THR A 316 7.03 5.78 -17.32
C THR A 316 7.62 4.38 -17.15
N GLN A 317 7.70 3.85 -15.92
CA GLN A 317 8.18 2.50 -15.60
C GLN A 317 7.33 1.85 -14.51
N PHE A 318 7.18 0.53 -14.51
CA PHE A 318 6.42 -0.18 -13.48
C PHE A 318 7.05 -0.08 -12.10
N ASN A 319 8.39 -0.08 -12.03
CA ASN A 319 9.09 0.10 -10.77
C ASN A 319 8.70 1.41 -10.04
N ASP A 320 8.41 2.48 -10.77
CA ASP A 320 7.96 3.75 -10.18
C ASP A 320 6.57 3.64 -9.52
N TYR A 321 5.70 2.76 -10.01
CA TYR A 321 4.41 2.51 -9.34
C TYR A 321 4.62 1.87 -7.98
N ILE A 322 5.49 0.87 -7.88
CA ILE A 322 5.81 0.18 -6.61
C ILE A 322 6.39 1.18 -5.59
N LEU A 323 7.22 2.11 -6.05
CA LEU A 323 7.84 3.14 -5.21
C LEU A 323 6.91 4.31 -4.86
N SER A 324 5.73 4.40 -5.47
CA SER A 324 4.82 5.55 -5.33
C SER A 324 3.40 5.21 -4.87
N PHE A 325 2.98 3.94 -4.90
CA PHE A 325 1.67 3.47 -4.48
C PHE A 325 1.82 2.45 -3.34
N ASN A 326 0.97 2.57 -2.31
CA ASN A 326 1.02 1.73 -1.10
C ASN A 326 2.42 1.62 -0.47
N ILE A 327 3.12 2.75 -0.37
CA ILE A 327 4.55 2.83 -0.07
C ILE A 327 4.91 2.10 1.24
N ASN A 328 4.13 2.27 2.31
CA ASN A 328 4.48 1.66 3.59
C ASN A 328 4.34 0.13 3.55
N THR A 329 3.35 -0.40 2.84
CA THR A 329 3.20 -1.86 2.66
C THR A 329 4.32 -2.43 1.80
N ASN A 330 4.68 -1.74 0.72
CA ASN A 330 5.81 -2.13 -0.13
C ASN A 330 7.14 -2.09 0.64
N HIS A 331 7.36 -1.05 1.44
CA HIS A 331 8.51 -0.96 2.33
C HIS A 331 8.50 -2.09 3.37
N TRP A 332 7.35 -2.38 3.98
CA TRP A 332 7.21 -3.49 4.91
C TRP A 332 7.59 -4.82 4.25
N CYS A 333 7.05 -5.12 3.06
CA CYS A 333 7.38 -6.35 2.34
C CYS A 333 8.86 -6.43 1.98
N ALA A 334 9.47 -5.30 1.61
CA ALA A 334 10.90 -5.22 1.32
C ALA A 334 11.75 -5.56 2.56
N GLU A 335 11.46 -4.98 3.73
CA GLU A 335 12.25 -5.15 4.96
C GLU A 335 11.99 -6.47 5.69
N TYR A 336 10.72 -6.90 5.77
CA TYR A 336 10.32 -8.05 6.60
C TYR A 336 10.26 -9.36 5.83
N ILE A 337 10.13 -9.33 4.50
CA ILE A 337 10.09 -10.54 3.66
C ILE A 337 11.29 -10.58 2.72
N TYR A 338 11.34 -9.69 1.72
CA TYR A 338 12.31 -9.77 0.62
C TYR A 338 13.77 -9.80 1.10
N LYS A 339 14.19 -8.82 1.92
CA LYS A 339 15.57 -8.75 2.43
C LYS A 339 15.92 -9.90 3.38
N ARG A 340 14.93 -10.43 4.11
CA ARG A 340 15.15 -11.56 5.03
C ARG A 340 15.27 -12.88 4.30
N LEU A 341 14.75 -13.00 3.08
CA LEU A 341 14.95 -14.12 2.18
C LEU A 341 16.30 -14.09 1.42
N LYS A 342 17.24 -13.22 1.82
CA LYS A 342 18.58 -13.13 1.20
C LYS A 342 19.36 -14.45 1.30
N PHE A 343 19.09 -15.28 2.31
CA PHE A 343 19.72 -16.60 2.47
C PHE A 343 19.45 -17.55 1.30
N LEU A 344 18.41 -17.31 0.48
CA LEU A 344 18.12 -18.08 -0.73
C LEU A 344 19.14 -17.85 -1.86
N GLY A 345 20.04 -16.87 -1.73
CA GLY A 345 21.09 -16.59 -2.72
C GLY A 345 20.60 -16.02 -4.06
N SER A 346 19.29 -15.82 -4.25
CA SER A 346 18.70 -15.36 -5.51
C SER A 346 17.67 -14.26 -5.30
N LYS A 347 17.91 -13.10 -5.93
CA LYS A 347 16.94 -11.99 -5.96
C LYS A 347 15.59 -12.40 -6.57
N MET A 348 15.60 -13.35 -7.51
CA MET A 348 14.37 -13.85 -8.14
C MET A 348 13.52 -14.65 -7.18
N TYR A 349 14.14 -15.52 -6.37
CA TYR A 349 13.41 -16.26 -5.34
C TYR A 349 12.87 -15.33 -4.27
N SER A 350 13.70 -14.40 -3.76
CA SER A 350 13.22 -13.40 -2.79
C SER A 350 12.02 -12.61 -3.33
N GLN A 351 12.07 -12.17 -4.60
CA GLN A 351 10.96 -11.45 -5.24
C GLN A 351 9.71 -12.31 -5.40
N THR A 352 9.87 -13.54 -5.89
CA THR A 352 8.76 -14.50 -6.10
C THR A 352 8.01 -14.76 -4.79
N PHE A 353 8.73 -15.09 -3.71
CA PHE A 353 8.10 -15.34 -2.41
C PHE A 353 7.50 -14.09 -1.78
N THR A 354 8.06 -12.91 -2.05
CA THR A 354 7.47 -11.64 -1.57
C THR A 354 6.14 -11.34 -2.25
N LEU A 355 6.07 -11.53 -3.57
CA LEU A 355 4.83 -11.34 -4.34
C LEU A 355 3.79 -12.43 -4.02
N LEU A 356 4.23 -13.67 -3.78
CA LEU A 356 3.34 -14.73 -3.29
C LEU A 356 2.78 -14.40 -1.91
N PHE A 357 3.61 -13.89 -1.00
CA PHE A 357 3.15 -13.41 0.30
C PHE A 357 2.10 -12.31 0.16
N LEU A 358 2.31 -11.33 -0.73
CA LEU A 358 1.33 -10.28 -1.01
C LEU A 358 0.01 -10.84 -1.55
N ALA A 359 0.06 -11.81 -2.47
CA ALA A 359 -1.13 -12.49 -2.97
C ALA A 359 -1.94 -13.16 -1.85
N ILE A 360 -1.25 -13.93 -0.99
CA ILE A 360 -1.86 -14.64 0.15
C ILE A 360 -2.42 -13.63 1.17
N TRP A 361 -1.68 -12.57 1.47
CA TRP A 361 -2.10 -11.52 2.40
C TRP A 361 -3.36 -10.78 1.94
N HIS A 362 -3.56 -10.65 0.62
CA HIS A 362 -4.80 -10.11 0.05
C HIS A 362 -5.96 -11.11 0.10
N GLY A 363 -5.72 -12.41 0.00
CA GLY A 363 -6.72 -13.46 0.27
C GLY A 363 -6.70 -14.62 -0.72
N PHE A 364 -7.84 -15.32 -0.84
CA PHE A 364 -7.96 -16.56 -1.62
C PHE A 364 -8.43 -16.38 -3.07
N HIS A 365 -8.86 -15.17 -3.45
CA HIS A 365 -9.32 -14.93 -4.81
C HIS A 365 -8.19 -15.12 -5.83
N SER A 366 -8.45 -15.89 -6.88
CA SER A 366 -7.47 -16.21 -7.94
C SER A 366 -6.89 -14.95 -8.60
N GLY A 367 -7.68 -13.87 -8.62
CA GLY A 367 -7.30 -12.58 -9.16
C GLY A 367 -6.07 -11.97 -8.49
N TYR A 368 -5.89 -12.15 -7.18
CA TYR A 368 -4.72 -11.64 -6.47
C TYR A 368 -3.44 -12.33 -6.96
N TYR A 369 -3.44 -13.67 -6.99
CA TYR A 369 -2.31 -14.47 -7.47
C TYR A 369 -1.94 -14.13 -8.91
N HIS A 370 -2.95 -13.95 -9.77
CA HIS A 370 -2.73 -13.58 -11.16
C HIS A 370 -2.15 -12.16 -11.29
N CYS A 371 -2.65 -11.18 -10.55
CA CYS A 371 -2.13 -9.82 -10.58
C CYS A 371 -0.66 -9.76 -10.17
N PHE A 372 -0.29 -10.42 -9.07
CA PHE A 372 1.10 -10.44 -8.59
C PHE A 372 2.02 -11.28 -9.47
N PHE A 373 1.49 -12.30 -10.16
CA PHE A 373 2.22 -12.99 -11.23
C PHE A 373 2.49 -12.06 -12.42
N MET A 374 1.50 -11.28 -12.85
CA MET A 374 1.68 -10.27 -13.89
C MET A 374 2.71 -9.22 -13.47
N GLU A 375 2.66 -8.73 -12.23
CA GLU A 375 3.69 -7.83 -11.69
C GLU A 375 5.09 -8.44 -11.77
N PHE A 376 5.25 -9.72 -11.39
CA PHE A 376 6.53 -10.41 -11.48
C PHE A 376 7.10 -10.41 -12.91
N ILE A 377 6.30 -10.81 -13.91
CA ILE A 377 6.79 -10.91 -15.29
C ILE A 377 7.08 -9.54 -15.91
N VAL A 378 6.30 -8.51 -15.56
CA VAL A 378 6.54 -7.14 -16.03
C VAL A 378 7.84 -6.58 -15.44
N LEU A 379 8.07 -6.77 -14.14
CA LEU A 379 9.32 -6.35 -13.51
C LEU A 379 10.52 -7.14 -14.01
N TYR A 380 10.35 -8.42 -14.30
CA TYR A 380 11.39 -9.23 -14.95
C TYR A 380 11.76 -8.63 -16.31
N PHE A 381 10.76 -8.33 -17.14
CA PHE A 381 10.94 -7.67 -18.43
C PHE A 381 11.68 -6.33 -18.29
N GLU A 382 11.20 -5.43 -17.43
CA GLU A 382 11.80 -4.10 -17.26
C GLU A 382 13.23 -4.18 -16.75
N ARG A 383 13.50 -5.05 -15.78
CA ARG A 383 14.84 -5.19 -15.20
C ARG A 383 15.85 -5.75 -16.21
N ASP A 384 15.40 -6.54 -17.18
CA ASP A 384 16.24 -7.11 -18.21
C ASP A 384 16.46 -6.15 -19.39
N ILE A 385 15.42 -5.43 -19.84
CA ILE A 385 15.50 -4.54 -21.00
C ILE A 385 16.03 -3.14 -20.66
N ALA A 386 15.77 -2.60 -19.46
CA ALA A 386 16.18 -1.23 -19.13
C ALA A 386 17.70 -1.02 -19.20
N PRO A 387 18.56 -1.91 -18.67
CA PRO A 387 20.01 -1.78 -18.83
C PRO A 387 20.45 -1.89 -20.30
N VAL A 388 19.75 -2.67 -21.11
CA VAL A 388 20.05 -2.84 -22.54
C VAL A 388 19.81 -1.52 -23.28
N LEU A 389 18.68 -0.86 -23.02
CA LEU A 389 18.35 0.45 -23.60
C LEU A 389 19.29 1.55 -23.10
N GLN A 390 19.68 1.51 -21.82
CA GLN A 390 20.63 2.45 -21.23
C GLN A 390 22.05 2.32 -21.83
N ASN A 391 22.46 1.10 -22.18
CA ASN A 391 23.80 0.83 -22.72
C ASN A 391 23.85 0.84 -24.26
N SER A 392 22.72 0.96 -24.94
CA SER A 392 22.67 1.05 -26.40
C SER A 392 23.09 2.45 -26.86
N GLU A 393 24.25 2.55 -27.50
CA GLU A 393 24.78 3.82 -28.02
C GLU A 393 23.82 4.45 -29.04
N THR A 394 23.21 3.65 -29.90
CA THR A 394 22.21 4.12 -30.89
C THR A 394 21.01 4.76 -30.22
N VAL A 395 20.42 4.09 -29.21
CA VAL A 395 19.25 4.62 -28.48
C VAL A 395 19.64 5.87 -27.70
N GLN A 396 20.75 5.84 -26.96
CA GLN A 396 21.18 6.98 -26.17
C GLN A 396 21.54 8.19 -27.04
N THR A 397 22.18 7.98 -28.19
CA THR A 397 22.48 9.04 -29.15
C THR A 397 21.19 9.64 -29.71
N LEU A 398 20.24 8.81 -30.16
CA LEU A 398 18.95 9.27 -30.66
C LEU A 398 18.21 10.13 -29.61
N LEU A 399 18.15 9.65 -28.37
CA LEU A 399 17.49 10.35 -27.25
C LEU A 399 18.23 11.63 -26.85
N LYS A 400 19.57 11.69 -26.94
CA LYS A 400 20.32 12.92 -26.62
C LYS A 400 20.20 13.97 -27.73
N THR A 401 20.31 13.56 -28.98
CA THR A 401 20.40 14.47 -30.13
C THR A 401 19.04 15.00 -30.58
N ARG A 402 17.97 14.19 -30.49
CA ARG A 402 16.64 14.56 -31.03
C ARG A 402 15.62 14.75 -29.91
N TRP A 403 15.03 15.93 -29.82
CA TRP A 403 13.98 16.20 -28.84
C TRP A 403 12.68 15.46 -29.18
N GLU A 404 12.41 15.26 -30.47
CA GLU A 404 11.27 14.50 -30.98
C GLU A 404 11.34 13.04 -30.51
N ALA A 405 12.54 12.45 -30.56
CA ALA A 405 12.77 11.09 -30.09
C ALA A 405 12.51 10.95 -28.58
N ARG A 406 12.91 11.95 -27.78
CA ARG A 406 12.62 11.98 -26.33
C ARG A 406 11.13 12.07 -26.06
N MET A 407 10.43 12.95 -26.77
CA MET A 407 8.99 13.12 -26.61
C MET A 407 8.24 11.85 -27.01
N LEU A 408 8.58 11.24 -28.15
CA LEU A 408 7.98 9.98 -28.61
C LEU A 408 8.27 8.83 -27.64
N ALA A 409 9.50 8.71 -27.15
CA ALA A 409 9.84 7.70 -26.15
C ALA A 409 9.06 7.91 -24.84
N TRP A 410 8.91 9.15 -24.39
CA TRP A 410 8.13 9.46 -23.19
C TRP A 410 6.65 9.13 -23.39
N ILE A 411 6.04 9.52 -24.52
CA ILE A 411 4.64 9.19 -24.86
C ILE A 411 4.46 7.66 -24.93
N PHE A 412 5.38 6.96 -25.60
CA PHE A 412 5.34 5.51 -25.72
C PHE A 412 5.42 4.83 -24.35
N LEU A 413 6.40 5.18 -23.53
CA LEU A 413 6.55 4.62 -22.19
C LEU A 413 5.36 4.97 -21.29
N LYS A 414 4.78 6.16 -21.46
CA LYS A 414 3.58 6.57 -20.74
C LYS A 414 2.36 5.75 -21.12
N LEU A 415 2.16 5.51 -22.41
CA LEU A 415 1.08 4.63 -22.90
C LEU A 415 1.30 3.19 -22.48
N TYR A 416 2.55 2.70 -22.54
CA TYR A 416 2.95 1.39 -22.05
C TYR A 416 2.56 1.21 -20.57
N THR A 417 2.99 2.11 -19.68
CA THR A 417 2.65 1.99 -18.25
C THR A 417 1.16 2.16 -18.00
N PHE A 418 0.51 3.10 -18.69
CA PHE A 418 -0.91 3.36 -18.54
C PHE A 418 -1.77 2.14 -18.91
N VAL A 419 -1.56 1.57 -20.10
CA VAL A 419 -2.32 0.42 -20.59
C VAL A 419 -2.02 -0.83 -19.77
N PHE A 420 -0.74 -1.17 -19.59
CA PHE A 420 -0.40 -2.41 -18.92
C PHE A 420 -0.67 -2.38 -17.42
N MET A 421 -0.65 -1.21 -16.76
CA MET A 421 -1.09 -1.12 -15.37
C MET A 421 -2.56 -1.50 -15.25
N GLY A 422 -3.43 -0.94 -16.10
CA GLY A 422 -4.83 -1.34 -16.15
C GLY A 422 -5.00 -2.82 -16.48
N TYR A 423 -4.21 -3.34 -17.42
CA TYR A 423 -4.22 -4.75 -17.78
C TYR A 423 -3.87 -5.67 -16.61
N CYS A 424 -2.84 -5.34 -15.82
CA CYS A 424 -2.44 -6.14 -14.65
C CYS A 424 -3.53 -6.10 -13.57
N LEU A 425 -4.16 -4.94 -13.36
CA LEU A 425 -5.18 -4.74 -12.33
C LEU A 425 -6.52 -5.44 -12.61
N LEU A 426 -6.81 -5.83 -13.85
CA LEU A 426 -8.06 -6.52 -14.21
C LEU A 426 -8.38 -7.68 -13.27
N SER A 427 -7.41 -8.57 -13.08
CA SER A 427 -7.55 -9.72 -12.20
C SER A 427 -7.72 -9.33 -10.72
N PHE A 428 -6.96 -8.34 -10.25
CA PHE A 428 -7.04 -7.86 -8.87
C PHE A 428 -8.40 -7.28 -8.51
N VAL A 429 -9.02 -6.53 -9.42
CA VAL A 429 -10.31 -5.88 -9.17
C VAL A 429 -11.48 -6.84 -9.40
N LEU A 430 -11.43 -7.69 -10.43
CA LEU A 430 -12.53 -8.60 -10.77
C LEU A 430 -12.54 -9.89 -9.96
N LEU A 431 -11.47 -10.17 -9.19
CA LEU A 431 -11.29 -11.23 -8.20
C LEU A 431 -11.34 -12.68 -8.71
N SER A 432 -12.32 -13.05 -9.53
CA SER A 432 -12.59 -14.43 -9.96
C SER A 432 -12.13 -14.71 -11.39
N PHE A 433 -11.61 -15.93 -11.60
CA PHE A 433 -11.11 -16.38 -12.90
C PHE A 433 -12.11 -16.21 -14.03
N SER A 434 -13.37 -16.62 -13.83
CA SER A 434 -14.41 -16.49 -14.85
C SER A 434 -14.59 -15.04 -15.33
N ARG A 435 -14.59 -14.06 -14.40
CA ARG A 435 -14.78 -12.64 -14.71
C ARG A 435 -13.58 -12.04 -15.44
N TYR A 436 -12.37 -12.12 -14.86
CA TYR A 436 -11.21 -11.48 -15.51
C TYR A 436 -10.77 -12.20 -16.78
N ASN A 437 -10.95 -13.52 -16.86
CA ASN A 437 -10.58 -14.28 -18.06
C ASN A 437 -11.43 -13.88 -19.26
N GLN A 438 -12.72 -13.60 -19.08
CA GLN A 438 -13.58 -13.10 -20.15
C GLN A 438 -13.05 -11.78 -20.74
N VAL A 439 -12.62 -10.87 -19.88
CA VAL A 439 -12.04 -9.58 -20.32
C VAL A 439 -10.69 -9.83 -21.00
N TYR A 440 -9.80 -10.66 -20.46
CA TYR A 440 -8.53 -10.98 -21.11
C TYR A 440 -8.69 -11.65 -22.48
N ALA A 441 -9.66 -12.56 -22.62
CA ALA A 441 -9.98 -13.19 -23.89
C ALA A 441 -10.42 -12.16 -24.93
N SER A 442 -11.21 -11.16 -24.54
CA SER A 442 -11.63 -10.07 -25.43
C SER A 442 -10.49 -9.16 -25.91
N LEU A 443 -9.34 -9.22 -25.24
CA LEU A 443 -8.09 -8.53 -25.55
C LEU A 443 -7.08 -9.44 -26.23
N TYR A 444 -7.46 -10.67 -26.58
CA TYR A 444 -6.57 -11.69 -27.15
C TYR A 444 -5.33 -11.95 -26.29
N TYR A 445 -5.47 -11.81 -24.97
CA TYR A 445 -4.38 -11.98 -24.03
C TYR A 445 -3.12 -11.14 -24.34
N CYS A 446 -3.29 -9.95 -24.97
CA CYS A 446 -2.18 -9.18 -25.53
C CYS A 446 -1.02 -8.90 -24.55
N GLY A 447 -1.30 -8.59 -23.28
CA GLY A 447 -0.27 -8.39 -22.27
C GLY A 447 0.47 -9.68 -21.90
N HIS A 448 -0.25 -10.80 -21.77
CA HIS A 448 0.38 -12.10 -21.53
C HIS A 448 1.30 -12.48 -22.70
N VAL A 449 0.79 -12.36 -23.93
CA VAL A 449 1.57 -12.64 -25.13
C VAL A 449 2.82 -11.76 -25.20
N PHE A 450 2.68 -10.45 -24.93
CA PHE A 450 3.80 -9.51 -24.93
C PHE A 450 4.89 -9.89 -23.90
N PHE A 451 4.53 -10.08 -22.62
CA PHE A 451 5.52 -10.31 -21.56
C PHE A 451 6.06 -11.75 -21.55
N LEU A 452 5.24 -12.76 -21.84
CA LEU A 452 5.67 -14.17 -21.82
C LEU A 452 6.48 -14.56 -23.06
N SER A 453 6.30 -13.88 -24.20
CA SER A 453 7.14 -14.09 -25.38
C SER A 453 8.51 -13.42 -25.26
N TYR A 454 8.66 -12.43 -24.37
CA TYR A 454 9.90 -11.67 -24.23
C TYR A 454 11.16 -12.53 -24.00
N PRO A 455 11.20 -13.54 -23.10
CA PRO A 455 12.40 -14.34 -22.90
C PRO A 455 12.91 -15.03 -24.19
N LEU A 456 12.00 -15.38 -25.10
CA LEU A 456 12.35 -15.97 -26.41
C LEU A 456 12.89 -14.92 -27.37
N LEU A 457 12.35 -13.69 -27.32
CA LEU A 457 12.75 -12.57 -28.18
C LEU A 457 13.98 -11.82 -27.65
N ALA A 458 14.26 -11.88 -26.35
CA ALA A 458 15.29 -11.12 -25.67
C ALA A 458 16.70 -11.31 -26.27
N PRO A 459 17.15 -12.52 -26.64
CA PRO A 459 18.46 -12.69 -27.27
C PRO A 459 18.60 -11.91 -28.59
N TYR A 460 17.56 -11.91 -29.42
CA TYR A 460 17.53 -11.20 -30.70
C TYR A 460 17.51 -9.68 -30.49
N LEU A 461 16.63 -9.20 -29.59
CA LEU A 461 16.52 -7.78 -29.25
C LEU A 461 17.84 -7.24 -28.68
N LYS A 462 18.49 -7.98 -27.78
CA LYS A 462 19.77 -7.58 -27.19
C LYS A 462 20.89 -7.49 -28.23
N ARG A 463 20.96 -8.44 -29.16
CA ARG A 463 21.92 -8.40 -30.28
C ARG A 463 21.69 -7.19 -31.19
N LEU A 464 20.44 -6.87 -31.49
CA LEU A 464 20.09 -5.71 -32.32
C LEU A 464 20.43 -4.38 -31.62
N LEU A 465 20.11 -4.25 -30.33
CA LEU A 465 20.22 -3.00 -29.58
C LEU A 465 21.65 -2.69 -29.10
N LEU A 466 22.44 -3.71 -28.75
CA LEU A 466 23.80 -3.55 -28.24
C LEU A 466 24.88 -3.72 -29.33
N GLY A 467 24.49 -4.10 -30.55
CA GLY A 467 25.42 -4.57 -31.58
C GLY A 467 26.06 -5.91 -31.22
N GLN A 468 26.79 -6.52 -32.18
CA GLN A 468 27.64 -7.66 -31.86
C GLN A 468 28.75 -7.19 -30.91
N ARG A 469 28.72 -7.63 -29.65
CA ARG A 469 29.93 -7.55 -28.82
C ARG A 469 31.03 -8.35 -29.50
N PRO A 470 32.26 -7.83 -29.63
CA PRO A 470 33.40 -8.67 -29.99
C PRO A 470 33.45 -9.84 -29.01
N GLU A 471 33.65 -11.06 -29.51
CA GLU A 471 33.88 -12.21 -28.67
C GLU A 471 34.92 -11.85 -27.61
N ARG A 472 34.56 -11.96 -26.32
CA ARG A 472 35.57 -12.00 -25.27
C ARG A 472 36.46 -13.19 -25.62
N GLN A 473 37.65 -12.92 -26.15
CA GLN A 473 38.73 -13.90 -26.19
C GLN A 473 38.83 -14.46 -24.77
N ARG A 474 38.40 -15.71 -24.60
CA ARG A 474 38.79 -16.52 -23.46
C ARG A 474 40.30 -16.69 -23.61
N SER A 475 41.06 -15.84 -22.95
CA SER A 475 42.45 -16.14 -22.66
C SER A 475 42.44 -17.35 -21.73
N HIS A 476 42.52 -18.54 -22.33
CA HIS A 476 43.17 -19.66 -21.68
C HIS A 476 44.62 -19.21 -21.42
N GLN A 477 44.94 -18.96 -20.16
CA GLN A 477 46.31 -19.10 -19.68
C GLN A 477 46.25 -19.97 -18.43
N GLU A 478 47.12 -20.98 -18.50
CA GLU A 478 47.31 -22.15 -17.66
C GLU A 478 47.69 -21.81 -16.21
#